data_AF-A0A2E0HMF1-F1
#
_entry.id   AF-A0A2E0HMF1-F1
#
_cell.length_a   1.000
_cell.length_b   1.000
_cell.length_c   1.000
_cell.angle_alpha   90.00
_cell.angle_beta   90.00
_cell.angle_gamma   90.00
#
_symmetry.space_group_name_H-M   'P 1'
#
loop_
_entity.id
_entity.type
_entity.pdbx_description
1 polymer ?
#
loop_
_entity_poly.entity_id
_entity_poly.type
_entity_poly.pdbx_seq_one_letter_code
_entity_poly.pdbx_strand_id
1 'polypeptide(L)' 'MDKAKLEYIWLDGYEPTQNMRSKTMVRSEFGGTLEECPMWMFDGSSTKQADGGASDCLLKPV' A
#
# COMPACT_ATOMS: atom_id res chain seq x y z
N MET A 1 13.22 -7.82 20.27
CA MET A 1 13.17 -6.89 19.13
C MET A 1 11.72 -6.49 18.95
N ASP A 2 11.44 -5.20 19.09
CA ASP A 2 10.09 -4.68 18.92
C ASP A 2 9.71 -4.72 17.44
N LYS A 3 8.47 -5.15 17.18
CA LYS A 3 7.90 -5.19 15.83
C LYS A 3 6.78 -4.16 15.75
N ALA A 4 6.78 -3.40 14.67
CA ALA A 4 5.71 -2.50 14.29
C ALA A 4 4.86 -3.12 13.18
N LYS A 5 3.58 -2.74 13.16
CA LYS A 5 2.65 -3.00 12.05
C LYS A 5 2.43 -1.66 11.34
N LEU A 6 2.78 -1.61 10.07
CA LEU A 6 2.58 -0.44 9.21
C LEU A 6 1.39 -0.76 8.31
N GLU A 7 0.23 -0.17 8.58
CA GLU A 7 -0.96 -0.33 7.75
C GLU A 7 -0.92 0.69 6.61
N TYR A 8 -0.72 0.21 5.38
CA TYR A 8 -0.77 1.04 4.20
C TYR A 8 -2.21 1.10 3.71
N ILE A 9 -2.74 2.31 3.56
CA ILE A 9 -4.12 2.56 3.15
C ILE A 9 -4.09 3.35 1.83
N TRP A 10 -4.93 2.97 0.88
CA TRP A 10 -5.06 3.68 -0.40
C TRP A 10 -6.48 3.57 -0.95
N LEU A 11 -6.77 4.35 -2.00
CA LEU A 11 -8.01 4.31 -2.76
C LEU A 11 -7.83 3.48 -4.03
N ASP A 12 -8.83 2.66 -4.36
CA ASP A 12 -8.86 1.88 -5.59
C ASP A 12 -9.40 2.67 -6.80
N GLY A 13 -9.50 2.00 -7.95
CA GLY A 13 -9.95 2.59 -9.22
C GLY A 13 -11.43 2.34 -9.55
N TYR A 14 -12.29 1.98 -8.58
CA TYR A 14 -13.71 1.80 -8.87
C TYR A 14 -14.42 3.13 -9.10
N GLU A 15 -15.34 3.14 -10.07
CA GLU A 15 -16.21 4.26 -10.40
C GLU A 15 -17.70 3.87 -10.22
N PRO A 16 -18.59 4.82 -9.87
CA PRO A 16 -18.32 6.25 -9.64
C PRO A 16 -17.70 6.54 -8.26
N THR A 17 -17.58 5.53 -7.40
CA THR A 17 -17.08 5.69 -6.03
C THR A 17 -15.94 4.72 -5.77
N GLN A 18 -14.81 5.26 -5.34
CA GLN A 18 -13.64 4.49 -4.96
C GLN A 18 -13.85 3.83 -3.61
N ASN A 19 -13.26 2.65 -3.41
CA ASN A 19 -13.20 1.98 -2.12
C ASN A 19 -11.83 2.15 -1.48
N MET A 20 -11.82 2.11 -0.15
CA MET A 20 -10.59 2.05 0.62
C MET A 20 -10.03 0.62 0.62
N ARG A 21 -8.73 0.50 0.41
CA ARG A 21 -7.97 -0.75 0.46
C ARG A 21 -6.87 -0.61 1.50
N SER A 22 -6.46 -1.72 2.09
CA SER A 22 -5.33 -1.71 3.00
C SER A 22 -4.59 -3.04 3.04
N LYS A 23 -3.34 -2.98 3.52
CA LYS A 23 -2.54 -4.15 3.88
C LYS A 23 -1.44 -3.80 4.87
N THR A 24 -1.04 -4.77 5.67
CA THR A 24 -0.08 -4.58 6.75
C THR A 24 1.32 -5.04 6.37
N MET A 25 2.33 -4.18 6.53
CA MET A 25 3.74 -4.57 6.58
C MET A 25 4.14 -4.78 8.05
N VAL A 26 4.84 -5.88 8.34
CA VAL A 26 5.46 -6.10 9.66
C VAL A 26 6.94 -5.78 9.57
N ARG A 27 7.42 -4.86 10.42
CA ARG A 27 8.81 -4.39 10.39
C ARG A 27 9.42 -4.39 11.80
N SER A 28 10.67 -4.80 11.92
CA SER A 28 11.49 -4.61 13.13
C SER A 28 12.22 -3.27 13.07
N GLU A 29 12.54 -2.69 14.24
CA GLU A 29 13.37 -1.47 14.32
C GLU A 29 12.77 -0.30 13.53
N PHE A 30 11.50 0.01 13.77
CA PHE A 30 10.81 1.14 13.14
C PHE A 30 10.70 2.30 14.13
N GLY A 31 11.28 3.44 13.78
CA GLY A 31 11.34 4.67 14.58
C GLY A 31 10.05 5.49 14.57
N GLY A 32 9.05 5.12 13.76
CA GLY A 32 7.73 5.75 13.77
C GLY A 32 7.62 7.02 12.91
N THR A 33 8.59 7.27 12.03
CA THR A 33 8.62 8.43 11.14
C THR A 33 8.12 8.07 9.74
N LEU A 34 7.62 9.07 9.00
CA LEU A 34 7.11 8.87 7.64
C LEU A 34 8.26 8.53 6.66
N GLU A 35 9.41 9.15 6.86
CA GLU A 35 10.60 8.99 6.02
C GLU A 35 11.16 7.56 6.07
N GLU A 36 10.93 6.86 7.18
CA GLU A 36 11.30 5.47 7.33
C GLU A 36 10.32 4.53 6.62
N CYS A 37 9.08 4.94 6.34
CA CYS A 37 8.13 4.08 5.63
C CYS A 37 8.63 3.82 4.19
N PRO A 38 8.90 2.57 3.81
CA PRO A 38 9.35 2.29 2.46
C PRO A 38 8.23 2.52 1.43
N MET A 39 8.63 2.82 0.19
CA MET A 39 7.78 2.58 -0.97
C MET A 39 7.36 1.11 -0.98
N TRP A 40 6.10 0.84 -1.27
CA TRP A 40 5.60 -0.51 -1.42
C TRP A 40 4.87 -0.68 -2.75
N MET A 41 4.31 -1.86 -2.98
CA MET A 41 3.62 -2.21 -4.20
C MET A 41 2.41 -3.07 -3.92
N PHE A 42 1.39 -3.04 -4.76
CA PHE A 42 0.26 -3.95 -4.73
C PHE A 42 -0.13 -4.34 -6.15
N ASP A 43 -0.88 -5.44 -6.28
CA ASP A 43 -1.46 -5.84 -7.55
C ASP A 43 -2.66 -4.93 -7.88
N GLY A 44 -2.44 -4.00 -8.81
CA GLY A 44 -3.43 -3.05 -9.29
C GLY A 44 -4.54 -3.68 -10.13
N SER A 45 -4.34 -4.89 -10.66
CA SER A 45 -5.40 -5.58 -11.42
C SER A 45 -6.58 -5.98 -10.52
N SER A 46 -6.30 -6.27 -9.25
CA SER A 46 -7.30 -6.54 -8.22
C SER A 46 -8.05 -5.29 -7.72
N THR A 47 -7.62 -4.10 -8.13
CA THR A 47 -8.16 -2.82 -7.64
C THR A 47 -8.59 -1.87 -8.78
N LYS A 48 -8.66 -2.34 -10.04
CA LYS A 48 -8.99 -1.51 -11.22
C LYS A 48 -7.99 -0.38 -11.48
N GLN A 49 -6.72 -0.57 -11.12
CA GLN A 49 -5.66 0.43 -11.27
C GLN A 49 -4.58 0.03 -12.27
N ALA A 50 -4.56 -1.22 -12.72
CA ALA A 50 -3.65 -1.70 -13.76
C ALA A 50 -4.22 -2.96 -14.46
N ASP A 51 -3.69 -3.28 -15.64
CA ASP A 51 -4.02 -4.51 -16.36
C ASP A 51 -3.19 -5.70 -15.87
N GLY A 52 -3.73 -6.92 -15.96
CA GLY A 52 -3.08 -8.12 -15.43
C GLY A 52 -1.70 -8.46 -16.03
N GLY A 53 -1.37 -7.94 -17.23
CA GLY A 53 -0.06 -8.13 -17.86
C GLY A 53 1.05 -7.20 -17.36
N ALA A 54 0.69 -6.14 -16.63
CA ALA A 54 1.60 -5.14 -16.06
C ALA A 54 0.93 -4.49 -14.85
N SER A 55 0.72 -5.29 -13.79
CA SER A 55 -0.25 -4.95 -12.74
C SER A 55 0.32 -4.26 -11.50
N ASP A 56 1.65 -4.14 -11.39
CA ASP A 56 2.27 -3.57 -10.19
C ASP A 56 2.00 -2.06 -10.08
N CYS A 57 1.32 -1.66 -9.01
CA CYS A 57 1.13 -0.26 -8.63
C CYS A 57 1.95 0.07 -7.37
N LEU A 58 2.49 1.28 -7.31
CA LEU A 58 3.32 1.73 -6.18
C LEU A 58 2.50 2.44 -5.10
N LEU A 59 2.82 2.17 -3.84
CA LEU A 59 2.32 2.89 -2.66
C LEU A 59 3.42 3.79 -2.14
N LYS A 60 3.19 5.09 -2.24
CA LYS A 60 4.05 6.12 -1.67
C LYS A 60 3.44 6.60 -0.34
N PRO A 61 4.15 6.45 0.79
CA PRO A 61 3.75 7.08 2.05
C PRO A 61 3.64 8.60 1.89
N VAL A 62 2.55 9.20 2.41
CA VAL A 62 2.24 10.64 2.39
C VAL A 62 1.73 11.12 3.74
#